data_AF-A0A0S4JET1-F1
#
_entry.id   AF-A0A0S4JET1-F1
#
_cell.length_a   1.000
_cell.length_b   1.000
_cell.length_c   1.000
_cell.angle_alpha   90.00
_cell.angle_beta   90.00
_cell.angle_gamma   90.00
#
_symmetry.space_group_name_H-M   'P 1'
#
loop_
_entity.id
_entity.type
_entity.pdbx_description
1 polymer ?
#
loop_
_entity_poly.entity_id
_entity_poly.type
_entity_poly.pdbx_seq_one_letter_code
_entity_poly.pdbx_strand_id
1 'polypeptide(L)'
;ASCAQPVTHRAPSLSRIVRPACRASCVQPVTHRAPVCHASCAKPVTHHAPVCHASCAKPVTHRAPSPSYGNWRNMTDFEVGLNALNGTLPAEYSAWTTVTTFSVRNNFLTGTLPPSYSEWNAVKAFSINDNRFTGSLPASYGSWTYLTKLSASTNNLSGTIPNWEMPTLDSLSVFQNSLSGTLPSTLSSMSGFFGSHNDFSGSLPATWSSLRMLG
;
A
#
# COMPACT_ATOMS: atom_id res chain seq x y z
N ALA A 1 -5.11 -41.98 -7.05
CA ALA A 1 -4.73 -43.32 -7.55
C ALA A 1 -3.21 -43.39 -7.61
N SER A 2 -2.67 -44.55 -7.24
CA SER A 2 -1.26 -44.86 -6.93
C SER A 2 -0.25 -44.50 -8.02
N CYS A 3 0.95 -44.09 -7.59
CA CYS A 3 2.16 -43.99 -8.40
C CYS A 3 2.72 -45.39 -8.70
N ALA A 4 2.98 -45.67 -9.98
CA ALA A 4 3.82 -46.79 -10.41
C ALA A 4 4.98 -46.26 -11.26
N GLN A 5 6.20 -46.59 -10.85
CA GLN A 5 7.41 -46.49 -11.66
C GLN A 5 7.39 -47.60 -12.74
N PRO A 6 8.11 -47.42 -13.86
CA PRO A 6 9.13 -48.43 -14.15
C PRO A 6 10.46 -47.86 -14.68
N VAL A 7 11.52 -48.36 -14.04
CA VAL A 7 12.72 -49.06 -14.56
C VAL A 7 13.34 -48.62 -15.90
N THR A 8 14.64 -48.38 -15.79
CA THR A 8 15.72 -48.14 -16.75
C THR A 8 15.75 -49.03 -18.00
N HIS A 9 16.05 -48.42 -19.16
CA HIS A 9 16.95 -49.01 -20.18
C HIS A 9 17.71 -47.93 -20.98
N ARG A 10 19.01 -48.23 -21.16
CA ARG A 10 20.07 -47.63 -22.00
C ARG A 10 19.70 -46.55 -23.05
N ALA A 11 20.49 -45.48 -23.03
CA ALA A 11 20.65 -44.49 -24.10
C ALA A 11 21.22 -45.09 -25.41
N PRO A 12 20.96 -44.44 -26.56
CA PRO A 12 22.10 -43.93 -27.31
C PRO A 12 21.94 -42.51 -27.89
N SER A 13 23.10 -41.87 -28.04
CA SER A 13 23.52 -40.84 -29.00
C SER A 13 22.77 -39.50 -29.11
N LEU A 14 23.56 -38.45 -28.84
CA LEU A 14 23.32 -37.03 -29.07
C LEU A 14 22.95 -36.70 -30.52
N SER A 15 21.74 -36.17 -30.72
CA SER A 15 21.43 -35.27 -31.83
C SER A 15 20.65 -34.08 -31.30
N ARG A 16 21.15 -32.89 -31.61
CA ARG A 16 20.72 -31.55 -31.21
C ARG A 16 19.21 -31.33 -31.43
N ILE A 17 18.40 -31.41 -30.36
CA ILE A 17 16.98 -31.01 -30.40
C ILE A 17 16.91 -29.52 -30.05
N VAL A 18 16.64 -28.70 -31.07
CA VAL A 18 16.17 -27.32 -30.87
C VAL A 18 14.78 -27.41 -30.25
N ARG A 19 14.65 -27.12 -28.96
CA ARG A 19 13.34 -27.05 -28.29
C ARG A 19 12.60 -25.80 -28.78
N PRO A 20 11.35 -25.89 -29.26
CA PRO A 20 10.53 -24.71 -29.48
C PRO A 20 10.25 -24.07 -28.12
N ALA A 21 10.57 -22.78 -27.96
CA ALA A 21 10.24 -22.02 -26.78
C ALA A 21 8.72 -21.76 -26.75
N CYS A 22 8.00 -22.38 -25.82
CA CYS A 22 6.62 -22.00 -25.51
C CYS A 22 6.63 -20.62 -24.83
N ARG A 23 6.22 -19.57 -25.55
CA ARG A 23 6.00 -18.24 -24.98
C ARG A 23 4.54 -18.16 -24.52
N ALA A 24 4.28 -18.34 -23.23
CA ALA A 24 2.97 -18.05 -22.66
C ALA A 24 2.86 -16.53 -22.49
N SER A 25 1.95 -15.89 -23.23
CA SER A 25 1.61 -14.47 -23.02
C SER A 25 0.33 -14.42 -22.19
N CYS A 26 0.44 -14.05 -20.91
CA CYS A 26 -0.71 -13.82 -20.05
C CYS A 26 -1.20 -12.38 -20.26
N VAL A 27 -2.34 -12.21 -20.94
CA VAL A 27 -3.05 -10.93 -20.98
C VAL A 27 -3.89 -10.83 -19.69
N GLN A 28 -3.65 -9.82 -18.87
CA GLN A 28 -4.45 -9.54 -17.67
C GLN A 28 -5.82 -8.97 -18.09
N PRO A 29 -6.96 -9.56 -17.70
CA PRO A 29 -8.26 -8.92 -17.91
C PRO A 29 -8.50 -7.84 -16.84
N VAL A 30 -9.08 -6.71 -17.23
CA VAL A 30 -9.39 -5.54 -16.37
C VAL A 30 -10.60 -5.80 -15.44
N THR A 31 -11.03 -7.06 -15.25
CA THR A 31 -12.20 -7.40 -14.42
C THR A 31 -11.93 -8.66 -13.59
N HIS A 32 -12.62 -8.80 -12.46
CA HIS A 32 -12.52 -9.84 -11.42
C HIS A 32 -12.79 -11.31 -11.89
N ARG A 33 -12.38 -11.70 -13.10
CA ARG A 33 -12.37 -13.10 -13.55
C ARG A 33 -10.94 -13.60 -13.70
N ALA A 34 -10.76 -14.89 -13.43
CA ALA A 34 -9.48 -15.59 -13.58
C ALA A 34 -8.88 -15.37 -14.99
N PRO A 35 -7.55 -15.24 -15.13
CA PRO A 35 -6.92 -15.03 -16.43
C PRO A 35 -7.20 -16.20 -17.37
N VAL A 36 -7.59 -15.88 -18.61
CA VAL A 36 -7.77 -16.87 -19.69
C VAL A 36 -6.42 -17.09 -20.35
N CYS A 37 -5.80 -18.25 -20.12
CA CYS A 37 -4.59 -18.64 -20.83
C CYS A 37 -4.95 -19.11 -22.25
N HIS A 38 -4.67 -18.30 -23.27
CA HIS A 38 -4.64 -18.78 -24.65
C HIS A 38 -3.33 -19.55 -24.88
N ALA A 39 -3.38 -20.88 -24.82
CA ALA A 39 -2.26 -21.72 -25.24
C ALA A 39 -2.29 -21.86 -26.78
N SER A 40 -1.41 -21.16 -27.50
CA SER A 40 -1.12 -21.53 -28.88
C SER A 40 -0.14 -22.71 -28.88
N CYS A 41 -0.68 -23.93 -28.91
CA CYS A 41 0.14 -25.13 -29.09
C CYS A 41 0.37 -25.35 -30.60
N ALA A 42 1.63 -25.28 -31.06
CA ALA A 42 1.98 -25.82 -32.38
C ALA A 42 1.78 -27.36 -32.35
N LYS A 43 1.08 -27.91 -33.35
CA LYS A 43 0.78 -29.35 -33.46
C LYS A 43 2.08 -30.17 -33.53
N PRO A 44 2.25 -31.27 -32.75
CA PRO A 44 3.38 -32.18 -32.94
C PRO A 44 3.14 -33.13 -34.13
N VAL A 45 4.23 -33.57 -34.76
CA VAL A 45 4.26 -34.50 -35.92
C VAL A 45 4.13 -35.98 -35.49
N THR A 46 3.71 -36.28 -34.26
CA THR A 46 3.58 -37.67 -33.76
C THR A 46 2.31 -37.89 -32.94
N HIS A 47 1.78 -39.12 -32.97
CA HIS A 47 0.48 -39.57 -32.44
C HIS A 47 0.35 -39.56 -30.89
N HIS A 48 1.11 -38.76 -30.15
CA HIS A 48 0.99 -38.65 -28.69
C HIS A 48 0.59 -37.22 -28.30
N ALA A 49 -0.49 -37.12 -27.51
CA ALA A 49 -1.00 -35.85 -27.03
C ALA A 49 0.04 -35.17 -26.12
N PRO A 50 0.31 -33.86 -26.30
CA PRO A 50 1.25 -33.14 -25.46
C PRO A 50 0.68 -32.99 -24.04
N VAL A 51 1.44 -33.43 -23.03
CA VAL A 51 1.16 -33.15 -21.62
C VAL A 51 1.75 -31.79 -21.27
N CYS A 52 0.93 -30.74 -21.32
CA CYS A 52 1.32 -29.41 -20.86
C CYS A 52 1.19 -29.35 -19.33
N HIS A 53 2.30 -29.37 -18.60
CA HIS A 53 2.33 -28.92 -17.22
C HIS A 53 2.17 -27.40 -17.20
N ALA A 54 0.93 -26.91 -17.17
CA ALA A 54 0.64 -25.53 -16.87
C ALA A 54 1.01 -25.28 -15.40
N SER A 55 2.24 -24.82 -15.16
CA SER A 55 2.57 -24.18 -13.90
C SER A 55 1.93 -22.79 -13.90
N CYS A 56 0.63 -22.74 -13.61
CA CYS A 56 0.02 -21.49 -13.19
C CYS A 56 0.69 -21.10 -11.87
N ALA A 57 1.59 -20.12 -11.92
CA ALA A 57 2.00 -19.43 -10.71
C ALA A 57 0.70 -19.01 -9.99
N LYS A 58 0.48 -19.51 -8.77
CA LYS A 58 -0.64 -19.02 -7.96
C LYS A 58 -0.53 -17.49 -7.96
N PRO A 59 -1.64 -16.74 -8.14
CA PRO A 59 -1.59 -15.30 -7.96
C PRO A 59 -0.87 -15.03 -6.65
N VAL A 60 0.13 -14.16 -6.65
CA VAL A 60 0.70 -13.69 -5.39
C VAL A 60 -0.45 -13.00 -4.69
N THR A 61 -1.09 -13.69 -3.76
CA THR A 61 -2.13 -13.11 -2.92
C THR A 61 -1.41 -12.16 -1.99
N HIS A 62 -1.24 -10.91 -2.42
CA HIS A 62 -0.77 -9.87 -1.53
C HIS A 62 -1.82 -9.75 -0.42
N ARG A 63 -1.43 -10.11 0.81
CA ARG A 63 -2.35 -10.16 1.95
C ARG A 63 -2.66 -8.75 2.42
N ALA A 64 -3.92 -8.50 2.70
CA ALA A 64 -4.32 -7.33 3.44
C ALA A 64 -3.73 -7.34 4.86
N PRO A 65 -3.47 -6.16 5.47
CA PRO A 65 -3.18 -6.07 6.88
C PRO A 65 -4.26 -6.79 7.69
N SER A 66 -3.87 -7.78 8.49
CA SER A 66 -4.85 -8.59 9.23
C SER A 66 -5.27 -7.87 10.51
N PRO A 67 -6.58 -7.81 10.84
CA PRO A 67 -7.05 -7.30 12.14
C PRO A 67 -6.39 -7.99 13.34
N SER A 68 -6.01 -9.27 13.20
CA SER A 68 -5.37 -10.06 14.24
C SER A 68 -4.03 -9.49 14.74
N TYR A 69 -3.35 -8.66 13.94
CA TYR A 69 -2.13 -8.00 14.35
C TYR A 69 -2.37 -6.97 15.47
N GLY A 70 -3.62 -6.54 15.72
CA GLY A 70 -4.00 -5.76 16.90
C GLY A 70 -3.63 -6.41 18.24
N ASN A 71 -3.37 -7.73 18.25
CA ASN A 71 -2.89 -8.44 19.43
C ASN A 71 -1.41 -8.17 19.75
N TRP A 72 -0.65 -7.52 18.87
CA TRP A 72 0.76 -7.17 19.09
C TRP A 72 0.87 -5.93 19.99
N ARG A 73 0.59 -6.08 21.28
CA ARG A 73 0.51 -4.97 22.25
C ARG A 73 1.82 -4.21 22.50
N ASN A 74 2.95 -4.79 22.11
CA ASN A 74 4.28 -4.17 22.25
C ASN A 74 4.81 -3.64 20.90
N MET A 75 3.94 -3.39 19.93
CA MET A 75 4.36 -2.85 18.63
C MET A 75 4.87 -1.42 18.81
N THR A 76 6.12 -1.18 18.42
CA THR A 76 6.75 0.16 18.43
C THR A 76 6.90 0.71 17.01
N ASP A 77 7.35 -0.13 16.09
CA ASP A 77 7.69 0.27 14.72
C ASP A 77 7.06 -0.71 13.74
N PHE A 78 6.07 -0.22 13.00
CA PHE A 78 5.40 -0.98 11.95
C PHE A 78 5.73 -0.38 10.59
N GLU A 79 6.74 -0.95 9.93
CA GLU A 79 7.23 -0.48 8.62
C GLU A 79 7.08 -1.57 7.57
N VAL A 80 6.01 -1.50 6.78
CA VAL A 80 5.69 -2.46 5.71
C VAL A 80 5.51 -1.76 4.36
N GLY A 81 6.16 -0.61 4.19
CA GLY A 81 6.14 0.13 2.94
C GLY A 81 6.85 -0.58 1.79
N LEU A 82 6.66 -0.09 0.56
CA LEU A 82 7.25 -0.63 -0.68
C LEU A 82 6.85 -2.10 -0.93
N ASN A 83 5.58 -2.40 -0.69
CA ASN A 83 5.01 -3.71 -0.92
C ASN A 83 3.80 -3.58 -1.87
N ALA A 84 3.09 -4.69 -2.05
CA ALA A 84 1.85 -4.73 -2.83
C ALA A 84 0.64 -5.04 -1.94
N LEU A 85 0.69 -4.69 -0.64
CA LEU A 85 -0.40 -4.89 0.31
C LEU A 85 -1.67 -4.19 -0.20
N ASN A 86 -2.82 -4.83 -0.03
CA ASN A 86 -4.12 -4.31 -0.44
C ASN A 86 -5.11 -4.35 0.74
N GLY A 87 -6.37 -4.01 0.50
CA GLY A 87 -7.38 -3.95 1.56
C GLY A 87 -7.23 -2.69 2.41
N THR A 88 -7.81 -2.69 3.61
CA THR A 88 -7.93 -1.50 4.47
C THR A 88 -7.04 -1.58 5.70
N LEU A 89 -6.88 -0.43 6.38
CA LEU A 89 -6.28 -0.38 7.71
C LEU A 89 -7.29 -0.88 8.77
N PRO A 90 -6.98 -1.92 9.55
CA PRO A 90 -7.87 -2.44 10.59
C PRO A 90 -7.94 -1.51 11.81
N ALA A 91 -9.15 -1.18 12.26
CA ALA A 91 -9.35 -0.33 13.44
C ALA A 91 -8.75 -0.95 14.73
N GLU A 92 -8.57 -2.27 14.75
CA GLU A 92 -7.95 -3.04 15.83
C GLU A 92 -6.50 -2.64 16.11
N TYR A 93 -5.81 -2.00 15.16
CA TYR A 93 -4.44 -1.52 15.41
C TYR A 93 -4.40 -0.35 16.39
N SER A 94 -5.55 0.26 16.73
CA SER A 94 -5.69 1.19 17.86
C SER A 94 -5.14 0.61 19.18
N ALA A 95 -5.08 -0.72 19.31
CA ALA A 95 -4.50 -1.40 20.47
C ALA A 95 -2.97 -1.25 20.61
N TRP A 96 -2.26 -0.76 19.59
CA TRP A 96 -0.81 -0.54 19.60
C TRP A 96 -0.43 0.79 20.26
N THR A 97 -0.72 0.94 21.55
CA THR A 97 -0.51 2.19 22.28
C THR A 97 0.96 2.61 22.41
N THR A 98 1.90 1.70 22.14
CA THR A 98 3.35 1.93 22.16
C THR A 98 3.94 2.33 20.81
N VAL A 99 3.14 2.44 19.74
CA VAL A 99 3.67 2.69 18.40
C VAL A 99 4.25 4.10 18.29
N THR A 100 5.50 4.17 17.84
CA THR A 100 6.24 5.40 17.58
C THR A 100 6.36 5.69 16.08
N THR A 101 6.47 4.64 15.27
CA THR A 101 6.64 4.74 13.83
C THR A 101 5.63 3.84 13.13
N PHE A 102 4.81 4.42 12.25
CA PHE A 102 3.90 3.67 11.41
C PHE A 102 4.11 4.06 9.94
N SER A 103 4.47 3.10 9.11
CA SER A 103 4.74 3.29 7.69
C SER A 103 4.18 2.16 6.84
N VAL A 104 3.18 2.48 6.03
CA VAL A 104 2.59 1.59 5.02
C VAL A 104 2.71 2.17 3.62
N ARG A 105 3.65 3.11 3.43
CA ARG A 105 3.84 3.85 2.18
C ARG A 105 4.04 2.95 0.96
N ASN A 106 3.69 3.40 -0.23
CA ASN A 106 3.90 2.65 -1.47
C ASN A 106 3.31 1.23 -1.40
N ASN A 107 1.98 1.17 -1.32
CA ASN A 107 1.18 -0.05 -1.35
C ASN A 107 -0.12 0.20 -2.17
N PHE A 108 -1.04 -0.76 -2.16
CA PHE A 108 -2.37 -0.63 -2.78
C PHE A 108 -3.49 -0.59 -1.73
N LEU A 109 -3.23 -0.02 -0.55
CA LEU A 109 -4.21 0.06 0.52
C LEU A 109 -5.33 1.05 0.15
N THR A 110 -6.56 0.71 0.55
CA THR A 110 -7.79 1.45 0.27
C THR A 110 -8.57 1.73 1.55
N GLY A 111 -9.74 2.37 1.42
CA GLY A 111 -10.63 2.69 2.54
C GLY A 111 -10.25 3.97 3.25
N THR A 112 -10.90 4.22 4.38
CA THR A 112 -10.69 5.44 5.19
C THR A 112 -9.63 5.23 6.26
N LEU A 113 -9.12 6.34 6.80
CA LEU A 113 -8.22 6.33 7.94
C LEU A 113 -9.02 6.05 9.22
N PRO A 114 -8.66 5.05 10.04
CA PRO A 114 -9.40 4.73 11.26
C PRO A 114 -9.27 5.85 12.31
N PRO A 115 -10.37 6.52 12.70
CA PRO A 115 -10.30 7.57 13.72
C PRO A 115 -9.80 7.06 15.08
N SER A 116 -9.97 5.76 15.36
CA SER A 116 -9.50 5.08 16.56
C SER A 116 -7.98 5.04 16.70
N TYR A 117 -7.22 5.36 15.67
CA TYR A 117 -5.77 5.49 15.80
C TYR A 117 -5.37 6.73 16.62
N SER A 118 -6.32 7.58 17.02
CA SER A 118 -6.11 8.61 18.06
C SER A 118 -5.53 8.04 19.37
N GLU A 119 -5.72 6.75 19.64
CA GLU A 119 -5.15 6.07 20.83
C GLU A 119 -3.61 5.92 20.80
N TRP A 120 -2.97 6.20 19.66
CA TRP A 120 -1.52 6.10 19.49
C TRP A 120 -0.78 7.31 20.09
N ASN A 121 -0.83 7.45 21.41
CA ASN A 121 -0.29 8.60 22.13
C ASN A 121 1.25 8.72 22.06
N ALA A 122 1.96 7.71 21.57
CA ALA A 122 3.42 7.71 21.43
C ALA A 122 3.91 7.98 19.99
N VAL A 123 3.00 8.16 19.01
CA VAL A 123 3.38 8.23 17.60
C VAL A 123 4.18 9.49 17.29
N LYS A 124 5.28 9.30 16.56
CA LYS A 124 6.21 10.35 16.12
C LYS A 124 6.22 10.51 14.61
N ALA A 125 6.09 9.40 13.88
CA ALA A 125 6.08 9.40 12.42
C ALA A 125 4.95 8.54 11.88
N PHE A 126 4.13 9.12 10.99
CA PHE A 126 3.02 8.45 10.33
C PHE A 126 3.12 8.64 8.82
N SER A 127 3.34 7.55 8.08
CA SER A 127 3.53 7.55 6.62
C SER A 127 2.58 6.58 5.92
N ILE A 128 1.63 7.12 5.17
CA ILE A 128 0.64 6.38 4.37
C ILE A 128 0.68 6.76 2.88
N ASN A 129 1.67 7.55 2.48
CA ASN A 129 1.79 8.08 1.13
C ASN A 129 1.88 6.99 0.05
N ASP A 130 1.50 7.33 -1.18
CA ASP A 130 1.47 6.42 -2.32
C ASP A 130 0.58 5.18 -2.06
N ASN A 131 -0.70 5.44 -1.78
CA ASN A 131 -1.74 4.43 -1.60
C ASN A 131 -3.03 4.91 -2.31
N ARG A 132 -4.18 4.30 -1.97
CA ARG A 132 -5.50 4.65 -2.51
C ARG A 132 -6.50 4.93 -1.39
N PHE A 133 -6.03 5.53 -0.29
CA PHE A 133 -6.90 5.91 0.83
C PHE A 133 -7.90 6.98 0.39
N THR A 134 -9.12 6.90 0.90
CA THR A 134 -10.23 7.81 0.62
C THR A 134 -10.81 8.41 1.90
N GLY A 135 -11.75 9.34 1.76
CA GLY A 135 -12.38 10.01 2.89
C GLY A 135 -11.50 11.11 3.48
N SER A 136 -11.85 11.62 4.66
CA SER A 136 -11.17 12.74 5.29
C SER A 136 -10.06 12.32 6.24
N LEU A 137 -9.16 13.27 6.49
CA LEU A 137 -8.23 13.21 7.60
C LEU A 137 -9.02 13.27 8.92
N PRO A 138 -8.87 12.30 9.85
CA PRO A 138 -9.63 12.30 11.11
C PRO A 138 -9.26 13.49 12.00
N ALA A 139 -10.26 14.22 12.48
CA ALA A 139 -10.04 15.30 13.45
C ALA A 139 -9.43 14.78 14.76
N SER A 140 -9.75 13.53 15.14
CA SER A 140 -9.23 12.86 16.34
C SER A 140 -7.71 12.70 16.35
N TYR A 141 -7.05 12.75 15.19
CA TYR A 141 -5.59 12.69 15.10
C TYR A 141 -4.90 13.88 15.74
N GLY A 142 -5.62 14.97 16.05
CA GLY A 142 -5.11 16.08 16.86
C GLY A 142 -4.62 15.69 18.25
N SER A 143 -4.93 14.47 18.73
CA SER A 143 -4.40 13.87 19.95
C SER A 143 -2.93 13.46 19.87
N TRP A 144 -2.34 13.35 18.68
CA TRP A 144 -0.95 12.93 18.47
C TRP A 144 0.05 14.06 18.79
N THR A 145 0.17 14.41 20.06
CA THR A 145 0.97 15.55 20.53
C THR A 145 2.49 15.38 20.42
N TYR A 146 2.97 14.18 20.07
CA TYR A 146 4.39 13.87 19.81
C TYR A 146 4.72 13.68 18.33
N LEU A 147 3.73 13.81 17.43
CA LEU A 147 3.93 13.62 16.01
C LEU A 147 4.84 14.72 15.46
N THR A 148 5.90 14.33 14.75
CA THR A 148 6.82 15.26 14.09
C THR A 148 6.66 15.24 12.57
N LYS A 149 6.24 14.10 12.01
CA LYS A 149 6.07 13.93 10.56
C LYS A 149 4.79 13.19 10.21
N LEU A 150 3.97 13.82 9.36
CA LEU A 150 2.80 13.20 8.74
C LEU A 150 2.95 13.24 7.22
N SER A 151 3.00 12.07 6.59
CA SER A 151 3.02 11.93 5.13
C SER A 151 1.81 11.14 4.64
N ALA A 152 0.91 11.83 3.95
CA ALA A 152 -0.31 11.29 3.37
C ALA A 152 -0.48 11.71 1.90
N SER A 153 0.61 12.09 1.24
CA SER A 153 0.62 12.47 -0.17
C SER A 153 0.23 11.34 -1.10
N THR A 154 -0.21 11.68 -2.31
CA THR A 154 -0.49 10.71 -3.40
C THR A 154 -1.49 9.65 -2.94
N ASN A 155 -2.70 10.11 -2.61
CA ASN A 155 -3.86 9.31 -2.22
C ASN A 155 -5.14 9.94 -2.84
N ASN A 156 -6.32 9.45 -2.45
CA ASN A 156 -7.62 9.99 -2.83
C ASN A 156 -8.34 10.61 -1.62
N LEU A 157 -7.59 11.22 -0.68
CA LEU A 157 -8.15 11.87 0.50
C LEU A 157 -8.90 13.14 0.10
N SER A 158 -9.99 13.44 0.80
CA SER A 158 -10.91 14.55 0.49
C SER A 158 -11.36 15.31 1.74
N GLY A 159 -11.99 16.47 1.56
CA GLY A 159 -12.42 17.32 2.67
C GLY A 159 -11.29 18.20 3.19
N THR A 160 -11.42 18.74 4.40
CA THR A 160 -10.47 19.74 4.93
C THR A 160 -9.34 19.11 5.73
N ILE A 161 -8.23 19.85 5.90
CA ILE A 161 -7.27 19.57 6.98
C ILE A 161 -7.94 20.03 8.29
N PRO A 162 -8.14 19.15 9.29
CA PRO A 162 -8.74 19.53 10.56
C PRO A 162 -7.87 20.53 11.35
N ASN A 163 -8.50 21.27 12.26
CA ASN A 163 -7.80 22.11 13.25
C ASN A 163 -7.14 21.22 14.31
N TRP A 164 -6.00 20.62 13.97
CA TRP A 164 -5.22 19.82 14.90
C TRP A 164 -4.38 20.68 15.82
N GLU A 165 -4.27 20.27 17.08
CA GLU A 165 -3.35 20.83 18.07
C GLU A 165 -2.12 19.92 18.19
N MET A 166 -1.23 19.96 17.20
CA MET A 166 -0.02 19.14 17.14
C MET A 166 1.23 20.01 17.37
N PRO A 167 1.60 20.32 18.62
CA PRO A 167 2.65 21.29 18.91
C PRO A 167 4.03 20.86 18.39
N THR A 168 4.26 19.56 18.20
CA THR A 168 5.55 19.01 17.72
C THR A 168 5.60 18.78 16.22
N LEU A 169 4.50 18.98 15.48
CA LEU A 169 4.46 18.70 14.06
C LEU A 169 5.41 19.63 13.32
N ASP A 170 6.41 19.04 12.65
CA ASP A 170 7.43 19.77 11.91
C ASP A 170 7.16 19.72 10.41
N SER A 171 6.72 18.56 9.90
CA SER A 171 6.49 18.34 8.47
C SER A 171 5.14 17.68 8.19
N LEU A 172 4.34 18.36 7.37
CA LEU A 172 3.07 17.87 6.83
C LEU A 172 3.15 17.77 5.31
N SER A 173 2.94 16.57 4.77
CA SER A 173 2.92 16.31 3.34
C SER A 173 1.60 15.65 2.94
N VAL A 174 0.79 16.37 2.18
CA VAL A 174 -0.55 15.97 1.72
C VAL A 174 -0.76 16.24 0.22
N PHE A 175 0.31 16.54 -0.52
CA PHE A 175 0.25 16.84 -1.94
C PHE A 175 -0.37 15.68 -2.75
N GLN A 176 -0.95 15.98 -3.91
CA GLN A 176 -1.65 15.00 -4.77
C GLN A 176 -2.77 14.25 -4.01
N ASN A 177 -3.77 15.01 -3.59
CA ASN A 177 -5.02 14.50 -3.03
C ASN A 177 -6.20 15.35 -3.59
N SER A 178 -7.39 15.22 -3.01
CA SER A 178 -8.57 16.05 -3.29
C SER A 178 -9.01 16.83 -2.04
N LEU A 179 -8.04 17.26 -1.21
CA LEU A 179 -8.30 18.05 -0.02
C LEU A 179 -8.70 19.47 -0.41
N SER A 180 -9.61 20.08 0.34
CA SER A 180 -10.20 21.38 0.02
C SER A 180 -10.36 22.26 1.27
N GLY A 181 -10.85 23.48 1.05
CA GLY A 181 -11.08 24.46 2.11
C GLY A 181 -9.83 25.23 2.53
N THR A 182 -9.95 25.97 3.62
CA THR A 182 -8.89 26.83 4.14
C THR A 182 -7.91 26.05 5.00
N LEU A 183 -6.65 26.47 4.99
CA LEU A 183 -5.60 25.88 5.82
C LEU A 183 -5.77 26.28 7.31
N PRO A 184 -5.61 25.33 8.26
CA PRO A 184 -5.82 25.59 9.68
C PRO A 184 -4.70 26.45 10.27
N SER A 185 -5.08 27.49 11.02
CA SER A 185 -4.13 28.37 11.72
C SER A 185 -3.44 27.70 12.90
N THR A 186 -3.97 26.58 13.40
CA THR A 186 -3.46 25.84 14.56
C THR A 186 -2.12 25.13 14.30
N LEU A 187 -1.76 24.89 13.04
CA LEU A 187 -0.52 24.23 12.64
C LEU A 187 0.67 25.21 12.50
N SER A 188 0.84 26.11 13.47
CA SER A 188 1.82 27.22 13.44
C SER A 188 3.28 26.81 13.70
N SER A 189 3.50 25.62 14.27
CA SER A 189 4.83 25.10 14.62
C SER A 189 5.59 24.47 13.45
N MET A 190 4.89 24.15 12.36
CA MET A 190 5.48 23.40 11.24
C MET A 190 6.55 24.20 10.49
N SER A 191 7.65 23.53 10.14
CA SER A 191 8.68 24.09 9.26
C SER A 191 8.45 23.74 7.79
N GLY A 192 7.70 22.67 7.49
CA GLY A 192 7.46 22.22 6.12
C GLY A 192 6.01 21.83 5.85
N PHE A 193 5.41 22.47 4.84
CA PHE A 193 4.09 22.12 4.31
C PHE A 193 4.17 21.82 2.81
N PHE A 194 3.77 20.62 2.42
CA PHE A 194 3.69 20.18 1.03
C PHE A 194 2.24 19.85 0.68
N GLY A 195 1.52 20.82 0.13
CA GLY A 195 0.08 20.77 -0.12
C GLY A 195 -0.32 20.89 -1.59
N SER A 196 0.63 21.02 -2.54
CA SER A 196 0.31 21.15 -3.96
C SER A 196 -0.57 20.03 -4.53
N HIS A 197 -1.24 20.30 -5.65
CA HIS A 197 -2.16 19.35 -6.28
C HIS A 197 -3.28 18.90 -5.32
N ASN A 198 -4.00 19.89 -4.80
CA ASN A 198 -5.22 19.79 -3.99
C ASN A 198 -6.14 20.97 -4.36
N ASP A 199 -7.33 21.02 -3.79
CA ASP A 199 -8.38 22.02 -4.01
C ASP A 199 -8.44 23.05 -2.85
N PHE A 200 -7.30 23.38 -2.24
CA PHE A 200 -7.23 24.36 -1.15
C PHE A 200 -7.63 25.75 -1.62
N SER A 201 -8.29 26.50 -0.74
CA SER A 201 -8.76 27.86 -0.99
C SER A 201 -8.37 28.82 0.15
N GLY A 202 -8.51 30.12 -0.09
CA GLY A 202 -8.12 31.15 0.86
C GLY A 202 -6.62 31.46 0.83
N SER A 203 -6.14 32.12 1.89
CA SER A 203 -4.74 32.52 2.05
C SER A 203 -3.98 31.58 2.98
N LEU A 204 -2.65 31.57 2.88
CA LEU A 204 -1.79 30.97 3.90
C LEU A 204 -2.06 31.62 5.27
N PRO A 205 -2.19 30.85 6.36
CA PRO A 205 -2.40 31.40 7.69
C PRO A 205 -1.21 32.26 8.14
N ALA A 206 -1.47 33.48 8.62
CA ALA A 206 -0.41 34.37 9.14
C ALA A 206 0.33 33.78 10.36
N THR A 207 -0.26 32.79 11.03
CA THR A 207 0.33 32.07 12.16
C THR A 207 1.43 31.09 11.75
N TRP A 208 1.56 30.75 10.46
CA TRP A 208 2.61 29.84 9.95
C TRP A 208 3.96 30.57 9.80
N SER A 209 4.39 31.26 10.85
CA SER A 209 5.63 32.06 10.85
C SER A 209 6.90 31.21 10.91
N SER A 210 6.80 29.95 11.35
CA SER A 210 7.91 28.99 11.41
C SER A 210 8.21 28.30 10.08
N LEU A 211 7.35 28.49 9.07
CA LEU A 211 7.40 27.78 7.80
C LEU A 211 8.66 28.17 7.00
N ARG A 212 9.46 27.17 6.65
CA ARG A 212 10.70 27.31 5.86
C ARG A 212 10.59 26.64 4.50
N MET A 213 9.71 25.67 4.36
CA MET A 213 9.48 24.91 3.13
C MET A 213 7.98 24.89 2.81
N LEU A 214 7.65 25.36 1.61
CA LEU A 214 6.30 25.35 1.07
C LEU A 214 6.34 24.76 -0.34
N GLY A 215 5.48 23.78 -0.62
CA GLY A 215 5.39 23.14 -1.95
C GLY A 215 4.11 22.37 -2.21
#